data_AF-A0A6G3QWW2-F1
#
_entry.id   AF-A0A6G3QWW2-F1
#
_cell.length_a   1.000
_cell.length_b   1.000
_cell.length_c   1.000
_cell.angle_alpha   90.00
_cell.angle_beta   90.00
_cell.angle_gamma   90.00
#
_symmetry.space_group_name_H-M   'P 1'
#
loop_
_entity.id
_entity.type
_entity.pdbx_description
1 polymer ?
#
loop_
_entity_poly.entity_id
_entity_poly.type
_entity_poly.pdbx_seq_one_letter_code
_entity_poly.pdbx_strand_id
1 'polypeptide(L)'
;MGTGARKRLAVMGGTLAAALLATGLGLYATDSGPFRDSYCWGAWEANSGPSFLDDGKLDEPGSHRKSRETATPSAGHPRGSCWVEVTSGDGDDTSQDAVRFSEKVTVQVGPLPAAKAGRHDWLAQHFHGSAAPLPDGLVGMVGGHRGMLVLPEECDVDGTPSVVTLRGESWGDGSAGRKAMPFSIGTYADTTRLLLDIANSTMRNVGCAPETPLSNSSPFVTIAEDSESLGDPLCRIPGVRFDLGDRDSTVRYQEQVGAVTDRLQTCSLVWRPTPGGEGEPVAQYVMTSSPRMTALFGGLPEGERHGLVRATCDGRETVFYGHVQGAAAVDLAAVKRSFRNFVASVGNRIGCRTEGKA
;
A
#
# COMPACT_ATOMS: atom_id res chain seq x y z
N MET A 1 29.65 -48.19 -51.62
CA MET A 1 30.42 -46.97 -51.30
C MET A 1 30.26 -46.00 -52.46
N GLY A 2 29.51 -44.90 -52.26
CA GLY A 2 29.15 -43.89 -53.28
C GLY A 2 28.22 -44.43 -54.38
N THR A 3 27.26 -43.73 -54.99
CA THR A 3 26.90 -42.31 -55.10
C THR A 3 25.52 -42.27 -55.79
N GLY A 4 24.66 -41.28 -55.52
CA GLY A 4 23.32 -41.24 -56.13
C GLY A 4 22.50 -39.96 -55.93
N ALA A 5 22.99 -38.87 -56.54
CA ALA A 5 22.31 -37.67 -57.05
C ALA A 5 20.84 -37.29 -56.69
N ARG A 6 20.71 -35.98 -56.39
CA ARG A 6 19.66 -35.00 -56.79
C ARG A 6 18.25 -35.07 -56.17
N LYS A 7 17.88 -33.96 -55.49
CA LYS A 7 16.93 -32.97 -56.03
C LYS A 7 16.98 -31.65 -55.25
N ARG A 8 17.13 -30.54 -56.00
CA ARG A 8 16.82 -29.18 -55.55
C ARG A 8 15.29 -29.03 -55.50
N LEU A 9 14.78 -28.36 -54.48
CA LEU A 9 13.49 -27.67 -54.53
C LEU A 9 13.59 -26.41 -53.67
N ALA A 10 13.59 -25.28 -54.36
CA ALA A 10 13.33 -23.98 -53.76
C ALA A 10 11.81 -23.83 -53.58
N VAL A 11 11.38 -23.35 -52.43
CA VAL A 11 10.05 -22.76 -52.25
C VAL A 11 10.23 -21.43 -51.51
N MET A 12 9.89 -20.36 -52.23
CA MET A 12 9.70 -19.01 -51.71
C MET A 12 8.49 -18.96 -50.76
N GLY A 13 8.51 -17.97 -49.87
CA GLY A 13 7.32 -17.18 -49.55
C GLY A 13 6.64 -17.51 -48.23
N GLY A 14 6.48 -16.48 -47.38
CA GLY A 14 5.60 -16.56 -46.22
C GLY A 14 5.82 -15.52 -45.14
N THR A 15 5.82 -14.23 -45.46
CA THR A 15 5.41 -13.20 -44.49
C THR A 15 3.91 -13.32 -44.29
N LEU A 16 3.44 -13.56 -43.06
CA LEU A 16 2.07 -13.22 -42.65
C LEU A 16 1.96 -13.11 -41.13
N ALA A 17 1.75 -11.86 -40.71
CA ALA A 17 0.99 -11.34 -39.59
C ALA A 17 0.50 -12.33 -38.50
N ALA A 18 0.85 -12.02 -37.26
CA ALA A 18 0.00 -12.28 -36.10
C ALA A 18 -0.09 -11.00 -35.26
N ALA A 19 -0.98 -10.11 -35.70
CA ALA A 19 -1.47 -9.01 -34.88
C ALA A 19 -2.65 -9.51 -34.05
N LEU A 20 -2.56 -9.26 -32.74
CA LEU A 20 -3.64 -9.00 -31.78
C LEU A 20 -4.72 -10.06 -31.63
N LEU A 21 -4.74 -10.69 -30.45
CA LEU A 21 -5.88 -10.71 -29.52
C LEU A 21 -5.43 -11.44 -28.25
N ALA A 22 -4.94 -10.69 -27.25
CA ALA A 22 -4.77 -11.20 -25.90
C ALA A 22 -5.29 -10.16 -24.90
N THR A 23 -6.61 -10.10 -24.77
CA THR A 23 -7.26 -9.58 -23.58
C THR A 23 -6.81 -10.40 -22.37
N GLY A 24 -6.09 -9.76 -21.43
CA GLY A 24 -6.04 -10.22 -20.04
C GLY A 24 -5.11 -11.39 -19.68
N LEU A 25 -4.16 -11.78 -20.52
CA LEU A 25 -3.14 -12.78 -20.13
C LEU A 25 -1.85 -12.05 -19.72
N GLY A 26 -1.65 -11.90 -18.40
CA GLY A 26 -0.39 -11.36 -17.87
C GLY A 26 0.78 -12.24 -18.31
N LEU A 27 1.88 -11.60 -18.73
CA LEU A 27 3.10 -12.29 -19.14
C LEU A 27 3.67 -13.03 -17.92
N TYR A 28 3.75 -14.36 -17.99
CA TYR A 28 4.51 -15.17 -17.04
C TYR A 28 5.98 -15.07 -17.46
N ALA A 29 6.78 -14.33 -16.70
CA ALA A 29 8.24 -14.39 -16.82
C ALA A 29 8.75 -15.26 -15.66
N THR A 30 9.01 -16.53 -15.95
CA THR A 30 9.90 -17.35 -15.11
C THR A 30 11.33 -16.99 -15.46
N ASP A 31 12.14 -16.68 -14.45
CA ASP A 31 13.57 -16.38 -14.61
C ASP A 31 14.29 -17.53 -15.31
N SER A 32 14.62 -17.31 -16.57
CA SER A 32 15.53 -18.18 -17.32
C SER A 32 16.19 -17.38 -18.45
N GLY A 33 17.02 -16.39 -18.11
CA GLY A 33 17.89 -15.71 -19.07
C GLY A 33 18.63 -14.50 -18.49
N PRO A 34 19.87 -14.21 -18.93
CA PRO A 34 20.76 -13.22 -18.31
C PRO A 34 20.42 -11.74 -18.60
N PHE A 35 19.16 -11.39 -18.87
CA PHE A 35 18.80 -10.08 -19.43
C PHE A 35 17.54 -9.41 -18.86
N ARG A 36 17.10 -9.73 -17.62
CA ARG A 36 16.07 -8.90 -16.96
C ARG A 36 16.36 -8.65 -15.49
N ASP A 37 17.29 -7.73 -15.27
CA ASP A 37 17.57 -7.10 -13.98
C ASP A 37 16.62 -5.93 -13.68
N SER A 38 15.39 -5.91 -14.22
CA SER A 38 14.45 -4.80 -13.98
C SER A 38 13.01 -5.24 -13.79
N TYR A 39 12.32 -4.58 -12.86
CA TYR A 39 10.97 -4.89 -12.41
C TYR A 39 10.06 -3.66 -12.46
N CYS A 40 8.76 -3.92 -12.51
CA CYS A 40 7.70 -2.92 -12.42
C CYS A 40 7.87 -1.80 -13.44
N TRP A 41 7.82 -2.19 -14.72
CA TRP A 41 7.97 -1.34 -15.90
C TRP A 41 9.33 -0.63 -15.97
N GLY A 42 10.38 -1.31 -15.50
CA GLY A 42 11.74 -0.79 -15.48
C GLY A 42 11.99 0.28 -14.42
N ALA A 43 11.11 0.38 -13.41
CA ALA A 43 11.30 1.34 -12.32
C ALA A 43 12.33 0.86 -11.31
N TRP A 44 12.43 -0.44 -11.08
CA TRP A 44 13.36 -1.03 -10.12
C TRP A 44 14.35 -1.93 -10.83
N GLU A 45 15.58 -1.97 -10.33
CA GLU A 45 16.61 -2.89 -10.81
C GLU A 45 16.94 -3.94 -9.74
N ALA A 46 17.38 -5.13 -10.16
CA ALA A 46 17.93 -6.12 -9.24
C ALA A 46 19.18 -5.55 -8.53
N ASN A 47 19.36 -5.87 -7.24
CA ASN A 47 20.43 -5.31 -6.41
C ASN A 47 20.45 -3.77 -6.32
N SER A 48 19.29 -3.13 -6.53
CA SER A 48 19.11 -1.69 -6.34
C SER A 48 18.10 -1.42 -5.22
N GLY A 49 18.50 -0.63 -4.23
CA GLY A 49 17.62 -0.23 -3.14
C GLY A 49 17.63 -1.22 -1.96
N PRO A 50 16.47 -1.58 -1.38
CA PRO A 50 16.43 -2.35 -0.14
C PRO A 50 16.70 -3.84 -0.34
N SER A 51 17.04 -4.50 0.77
CA SER A 51 17.50 -5.90 0.83
C SER A 51 16.56 -6.95 0.23
N PHE A 52 15.29 -6.64 -0.04
CA PHE A 52 14.41 -7.59 -0.73
C PHE A 52 14.75 -7.70 -2.24
N LEU A 53 15.38 -6.68 -2.82
CA LEU A 53 15.87 -6.68 -4.20
C LEU A 53 17.29 -7.22 -4.34
N ASP A 54 17.98 -7.45 -3.22
CA ASP A 54 19.34 -8.00 -3.19
C ASP A 54 19.34 -9.50 -3.48
N ASP A 55 20.36 -9.96 -4.18
CA ASP A 55 20.55 -11.36 -4.52
C ASP A 55 21.07 -12.20 -3.35
N GLY A 56 21.47 -11.58 -2.24
CA GLY A 56 21.92 -12.32 -1.04
C GLY A 56 20.86 -13.28 -0.48
N LYS A 57 19.56 -13.01 -0.68
CA LYS A 57 18.47 -13.95 -0.32
C LYS A 57 18.29 -15.09 -1.33
N LEU A 58 18.94 -15.00 -2.50
CA LEU A 58 18.90 -15.99 -3.58
C LEU A 58 20.11 -16.93 -3.56
N ASP A 59 21.11 -16.67 -2.72
CA ASP A 59 22.30 -17.53 -2.56
C ASP A 59 21.97 -18.89 -1.94
N GLU A 60 20.82 -19.01 -1.27
CA GLU A 60 20.31 -20.27 -0.73
C GLU A 60 19.81 -21.21 -1.84
N PRO A 61 20.23 -22.48 -1.86
CA PRO A 61 19.77 -23.45 -2.86
C PRO A 61 18.24 -23.55 -2.91
N GLY A 62 17.64 -23.31 -4.07
CA GLY A 62 16.19 -23.36 -4.30
C GLY A 62 15.47 -22.02 -4.10
N SER A 63 16.15 -21.00 -3.57
CA SER A 63 15.63 -19.65 -3.54
C SER A 63 15.50 -19.09 -4.95
N HIS A 64 14.41 -18.35 -5.19
CA HIS A 64 14.19 -17.72 -6.47
C HIS A 64 13.34 -16.47 -6.33
N ARG A 65 13.57 -15.54 -7.25
CA ARG A 65 12.72 -14.36 -7.43
C ARG A 65 11.75 -14.62 -8.57
N LYS A 66 10.54 -14.07 -8.46
CA LYS A 66 9.53 -14.04 -9.51
C LYS A 66 8.96 -12.65 -9.58
N SER A 67 8.54 -12.25 -10.77
CA SER A 67 7.79 -11.02 -10.93
C SER A 67 6.69 -11.19 -11.97
N ARG A 68 5.69 -10.32 -11.88
CA ARG A 68 4.66 -10.18 -12.90
C ARG A 68 4.18 -8.76 -12.92
N GLU A 69 4.03 -8.22 -14.11
CA GLU A 69 3.47 -6.90 -14.35
C GLU A 69 2.40 -6.94 -15.44
N THR A 70 1.47 -6.01 -15.36
CA THR A 70 0.56 -5.71 -16.46
C THR A 70 1.31 -4.95 -17.56
N ALA A 71 0.64 -4.67 -18.68
CA ALA A 71 1.15 -3.70 -19.64
C ALA A 71 1.48 -2.37 -18.93
N THR A 72 2.51 -1.68 -19.42
CA THR A 72 2.95 -0.39 -18.90
C THR A 72 1.79 0.61 -18.91
N PRO A 73 1.52 1.29 -17.77
CA PRO A 73 0.53 2.37 -17.73
C PRO A 73 0.78 3.41 -18.81
N SER A 74 -0.28 3.81 -19.51
CA SER A 74 -0.23 4.80 -20.60
C SER A 74 -1.45 5.70 -20.55
N ALA A 75 -1.45 6.80 -21.32
CA ALA A 75 -2.60 7.73 -21.36
C ALA A 75 -3.94 7.03 -21.62
N GLY A 76 -3.98 6.04 -22.52
CA GLY A 76 -5.21 5.28 -22.82
C GLY A 76 -5.53 4.16 -21.82
N HIS A 77 -4.54 3.72 -21.05
CA HIS A 77 -4.67 2.65 -20.04
C HIS A 77 -3.86 3.03 -18.79
N PRO A 78 -4.36 3.97 -17.96
CA PRO A 78 -3.58 4.57 -16.86
C PRO A 78 -3.48 3.66 -15.62
N ARG A 79 -3.97 2.41 -15.71
CA ARG A 79 -3.95 1.43 -14.63
C ARG A 79 -2.84 0.42 -14.86
N GLY A 80 -2.14 0.06 -13.80
CA GLY A 80 -1.18 -1.04 -13.82
C GLY A 80 -0.99 -1.70 -12.47
N SER A 81 -0.57 -2.95 -12.49
CA SER A 81 -0.10 -3.66 -11.30
C SER A 81 1.19 -4.40 -11.59
N CYS A 82 2.09 -4.40 -10.63
CA CYS A 82 3.30 -5.20 -10.63
C CYS A 82 3.41 -5.93 -9.29
N TRP A 83 4.00 -7.11 -9.27
CA TRP A 83 4.52 -7.69 -8.04
C TRP A 83 5.88 -8.33 -8.26
N VAL A 84 6.68 -8.30 -7.21
CA VAL A 84 7.96 -9.02 -7.10
C VAL A 84 7.86 -9.89 -5.85
N GLU A 85 8.21 -11.16 -5.98
CA GLU A 85 8.14 -12.17 -4.92
C GLU A 85 9.48 -12.88 -4.81
N VAL A 86 10.05 -12.93 -3.61
CA VAL A 86 11.23 -13.72 -3.28
C VAL A 86 10.77 -14.89 -2.42
N THR A 87 11.06 -16.10 -2.88
CA THR A 87 10.77 -17.33 -2.14
C THR A 87 12.07 -17.98 -1.72
N SER A 88 12.18 -18.37 -0.46
CA SER A 88 13.34 -19.14 0.02
C SER A 88 13.35 -20.55 -0.55
N GLY A 89 14.54 -21.14 -0.58
CA GLY A 89 14.72 -22.55 -0.89
C GLY A 89 14.05 -23.48 0.11
N ASP A 90 14.00 -24.76 -0.26
CA ASP A 90 13.57 -25.81 0.65
C ASP A 90 14.70 -25.96 1.70
N GLY A 91 14.50 -25.43 2.91
CA GLY A 91 15.49 -25.52 3.97
C GLY A 91 15.81 -26.98 4.32
N ASP A 92 17.03 -27.26 4.80
CA ASP A 92 17.40 -28.59 5.28
C ASP A 92 16.40 -29.05 6.37
N ASP A 93 15.73 -30.18 6.11
CA ASP A 93 14.64 -30.84 6.87
C ASP A 93 15.06 -31.38 8.25
N THR A 94 15.87 -30.61 8.99
CA THR A 94 16.45 -31.03 10.28
C THR A 94 16.08 -30.11 11.44
N SER A 95 15.40 -28.99 11.21
CA SER A 95 14.94 -28.08 12.27
C SER A 95 13.42 -27.88 12.25
N GLN A 96 12.82 -27.74 13.43
CA GLN A 96 11.36 -27.68 13.62
C GLN A 96 10.76 -26.28 13.37
N ASP A 97 11.51 -25.33 12.83
CA ASP A 97 11.08 -23.95 12.60
C ASP A 97 11.15 -23.57 11.11
N ALA A 98 10.04 -23.01 10.59
CA ALA A 98 9.75 -22.53 9.22
C ALA A 98 10.58 -23.12 8.05
N VAL A 99 9.92 -23.99 7.26
CA VAL A 99 10.50 -24.80 6.16
C VAL A 99 10.71 -23.97 4.88
N ARG A 100 9.94 -22.90 4.68
CA ARG A 100 10.00 -22.02 3.50
C ARG A 100 9.34 -20.67 3.78
N PHE A 101 9.88 -19.56 3.26
CA PHE A 101 9.22 -18.26 3.28
C PHE A 101 8.99 -17.68 1.88
N SER A 102 7.98 -16.83 1.75
CA SER A 102 7.71 -16.00 0.56
C SER A 102 7.47 -14.56 1.01
N GLU A 103 8.29 -13.64 0.51
CA GLU A 103 8.14 -12.20 0.66
C GLU A 103 7.69 -11.60 -0.67
N LYS A 104 6.60 -10.85 -0.66
CA LYS A 104 6.00 -10.28 -1.86
C LYS A 104 5.76 -8.79 -1.70
N VAL A 105 6.26 -8.02 -2.66
CA VAL A 105 5.96 -6.59 -2.82
C VAL A 105 5.02 -6.41 -3.99
N THR A 106 3.85 -5.81 -3.74
CA THR A 106 2.83 -5.51 -4.75
C THR A 106 2.74 -4.00 -4.95
N VAL A 107 2.75 -3.59 -6.21
CA VAL A 107 2.56 -2.22 -6.70
C VAL A 107 1.20 -2.13 -7.38
N GLN A 108 0.45 -1.07 -7.10
CA GLN A 108 -0.70 -0.68 -7.91
C GLN A 108 -0.61 0.79 -8.29
N VAL A 109 -0.93 1.08 -9.55
CA VAL A 109 -0.98 2.44 -10.11
C VAL A 109 -2.31 2.65 -10.81
N GLY A 110 -2.92 3.82 -10.59
CA GLY A 110 -4.09 4.28 -11.31
C GLY A 110 -5.13 4.91 -10.39
N PRO A 111 -6.36 5.14 -10.88
CA PRO A 111 -7.40 5.74 -10.08
C PRO A 111 -7.82 4.80 -8.95
N LEU A 112 -8.05 5.45 -7.82
CA LEU A 112 -8.78 5.04 -6.65
C LEU A 112 -9.90 3.96 -6.87
N PRO A 113 -9.89 2.80 -6.17
CA PRO A 113 -10.91 1.74 -6.27
C PRO A 113 -12.36 2.17 -6.06
N ALA A 114 -13.32 1.77 -6.90
CA ALA A 114 -14.71 2.25 -6.85
C ALA A 114 -15.33 2.32 -5.43
N ALA A 115 -16.02 3.42 -5.11
CA ALA A 115 -16.51 3.73 -3.75
C ALA A 115 -17.40 2.64 -3.11
N LYS A 116 -18.13 1.85 -3.92
CA LYS A 116 -19.06 0.81 -3.44
C LYS A 116 -18.39 -0.51 -3.02
N ALA A 117 -17.13 -0.74 -3.39
CA ALA A 117 -16.42 -1.98 -3.06
C ALA A 117 -14.94 -1.71 -2.79
N GLY A 118 -14.45 -2.08 -1.60
CA GLY A 118 -13.02 -2.07 -1.26
C GLY A 118 -12.41 -0.69 -0.96
N ARG A 119 -13.14 0.42 -1.12
CA ARG A 119 -12.61 1.77 -0.80
C ARG A 119 -12.26 1.92 0.68
N HIS A 120 -13.09 1.43 1.59
CA HIS A 120 -12.85 1.54 3.03
C HIS A 120 -11.61 0.74 3.45
N ASP A 121 -11.46 -0.48 2.93
CA ASP A 121 -10.30 -1.34 3.17
C ASP A 121 -9.03 -0.72 2.59
N TRP A 122 -9.11 -0.18 1.36
CA TRP A 122 -8.02 0.55 0.72
C TRP A 122 -7.59 1.77 1.57
N LEU A 123 -8.55 2.56 2.06
CA LEU A 123 -8.24 3.70 2.93
C LEU A 123 -7.62 3.25 4.25
N ALA A 124 -8.13 2.18 4.88
CA ALA A 124 -7.58 1.67 6.12
C ALA A 124 -6.15 1.13 5.95
N GLN A 125 -5.89 0.48 4.82
CA GLN A 125 -4.58 -0.01 4.46
C GLN A 125 -3.56 1.11 4.22
N HIS A 126 -3.95 2.17 3.50
CA HIS A 126 -3.01 3.22 3.10
C HIS A 126 -2.95 4.39 4.07
N PHE A 127 -3.97 4.57 4.93
CA PHE A 127 -3.95 5.50 6.07
C PHE A 127 -3.59 4.88 7.41
N HIS A 128 -2.86 3.78 7.37
CA HIS A 128 -2.45 3.07 8.57
C HIS A 128 -1.61 3.94 9.53
N GLY A 129 -1.81 3.76 10.82
CA GLY A 129 -1.14 4.48 11.89
C GLY A 129 0.36 4.20 11.97
N SER A 130 0.85 3.09 11.41
CA SER A 130 2.31 2.84 11.32
C SER A 130 3.00 3.65 10.21
N ALA A 131 2.24 4.33 9.35
CA ALA A 131 2.79 5.13 8.26
C ALA A 131 3.01 6.59 8.66
N ALA A 132 4.11 7.17 8.19
CA ALA A 132 4.44 8.59 8.31
C ALA A 132 4.10 9.35 7.01
N PRO A 133 3.81 10.66 7.08
CA PRO A 133 3.64 11.48 5.89
C PRO A 133 4.94 11.58 5.10
N LEU A 134 4.81 11.61 3.77
CA LEU A 134 5.96 11.85 2.90
C LEU A 134 6.50 13.28 3.11
N PRO A 135 7.83 13.47 3.18
CA PRO A 135 8.47 14.79 3.23
C PRO A 135 8.30 15.62 1.96
N ASP A 136 8.86 16.84 1.99
CA ASP A 136 9.06 17.69 0.79
C ASP A 136 7.77 18.07 0.04
N GLY A 137 6.64 18.08 0.73
CA GLY A 137 5.34 18.43 0.15
C GLY A 137 4.72 17.33 -0.71
N LEU A 138 5.35 16.14 -0.76
CA LEU A 138 4.79 14.97 -1.43
C LEU A 138 3.48 14.56 -0.74
N VAL A 139 2.43 14.33 -1.54
CA VAL A 139 1.11 13.98 -1.01
C VAL A 139 1.02 12.47 -0.86
N GLY A 140 1.32 11.96 0.33
CA GLY A 140 1.32 10.51 0.54
C GLY A 140 1.80 10.11 1.92
N MET A 141 1.91 8.80 2.12
CA MET A 141 2.44 8.23 3.36
C MET A 141 3.28 6.97 3.07
N VAL A 142 4.20 6.69 3.98
CA VAL A 142 5.12 5.56 3.89
C VAL A 142 5.32 4.92 5.26
N GLY A 143 5.39 3.59 5.28
CA GLY A 143 5.86 2.78 6.38
C GLY A 143 6.83 1.72 5.86
N GLY A 144 7.36 0.86 6.74
CA GLY A 144 8.39 -0.12 6.37
C GLY A 144 7.99 -1.08 5.25
N HIS A 145 6.71 -1.39 5.11
CA HIS A 145 6.15 -2.38 4.19
C HIS A 145 4.94 -1.84 3.41
N ARG A 146 4.68 -0.54 3.46
CA ARG A 146 3.57 0.07 2.73
C ARG A 146 3.90 1.47 2.28
N GLY A 147 3.34 1.87 1.15
CA GLY A 147 3.48 3.22 0.62
C GLY A 147 2.24 3.64 -0.15
N MET A 148 1.96 4.94 -0.13
CA MET A 148 0.94 5.57 -0.97
C MET A 148 1.45 6.94 -1.38
N LEU A 149 1.44 7.23 -2.68
CA LEU A 149 1.65 8.55 -3.23
C LEU A 149 0.44 8.91 -4.09
N VAL A 150 -0.21 10.02 -3.78
CA VAL A 150 -1.21 10.64 -4.64
C VAL A 150 -0.47 11.41 -5.72
N LEU A 151 -0.72 11.07 -6.97
CA LEU A 151 -0.08 11.73 -8.11
C LEU A 151 -0.59 13.18 -8.27
N PRO A 152 0.10 14.02 -9.07
CA PRO A 152 -0.38 15.34 -9.44
C PRO A 152 -1.75 15.30 -10.16
N GLU A 153 -2.45 16.43 -10.18
CA GLU A 153 -3.81 16.54 -10.77
C GLU A 153 -3.81 16.25 -12.27
N GLU A 154 -2.69 16.52 -12.93
CA GLU A 154 -2.44 16.22 -14.34
C GLU A 154 -2.50 14.71 -14.64
N CYS A 155 -2.37 13.86 -13.62
CA CYS A 155 -2.47 12.41 -13.73
C CYS A 155 -3.87 11.86 -13.39
N ASP A 156 -4.84 12.71 -13.10
CA ASP A 156 -6.18 12.27 -12.73
C ASP A 156 -6.90 11.62 -13.92
N VAL A 157 -7.71 10.61 -13.61
CA VAL A 157 -8.48 9.88 -14.61
C VAL A 157 -9.95 10.15 -14.34
N ASP A 158 -10.63 10.77 -15.31
CA ASP A 158 -12.04 11.16 -15.20
C ASP A 158 -12.32 12.02 -13.93
N GLY A 159 -11.39 12.92 -13.59
CA GLY A 159 -11.46 13.78 -12.41
C GLY A 159 -11.27 13.04 -11.07
N THR A 160 -10.83 11.78 -11.11
CA THR A 160 -10.53 10.98 -9.91
C THR A 160 -9.03 10.92 -9.68
N PRO A 161 -8.54 11.15 -8.44
CA PRO A 161 -7.13 11.03 -8.12
C PRO A 161 -6.53 9.68 -8.51
N SER A 162 -5.39 9.74 -9.18
CA SER A 162 -4.52 8.59 -9.41
C SER A 162 -3.52 8.43 -8.27
N VAL A 163 -3.26 7.19 -7.88
CA VAL A 163 -2.39 6.84 -6.75
C VAL A 163 -1.40 5.77 -7.16
N VAL A 164 -0.20 5.84 -6.61
CA VAL A 164 0.78 4.76 -6.61
C VAL A 164 0.80 4.18 -5.20
N THR A 165 0.72 2.86 -5.10
CA THR A 165 0.73 2.17 -3.81
C THR A 165 1.76 1.05 -3.79
N LEU A 166 2.30 0.81 -2.60
CA LEU A 166 3.19 -0.32 -2.28
C LEU A 166 2.60 -1.09 -1.11
N ARG A 167 2.66 -2.42 -1.19
CA ARG A 167 2.32 -3.34 -0.09
C ARG A 167 3.32 -4.49 -0.08
N GLY A 168 4.00 -4.66 1.04
CA GLY A 168 4.83 -5.80 1.37
C GLY A 168 4.04 -6.79 2.20
N GLU A 169 4.17 -8.07 1.88
CA GLU A 169 3.56 -9.18 2.62
C GLU A 169 4.59 -10.30 2.73
N SER A 170 4.58 -11.04 3.83
CA SER A 170 5.40 -12.23 3.97
C SER A 170 4.63 -13.38 4.59
N TRP A 171 4.93 -14.57 4.11
CA TRP A 171 4.30 -15.82 4.52
C TRP A 171 5.39 -16.87 4.76
N GLY A 172 5.23 -17.64 5.82
CA GLY A 172 6.05 -18.80 6.13
C GLY A 172 5.20 -20.05 6.08
N ASP A 173 5.69 -21.08 5.40
CA ASP A 173 5.10 -22.41 5.37
C ASP A 173 5.94 -23.35 6.25
N GLY A 174 5.28 -24.08 7.14
CA GLY A 174 5.92 -25.06 8.02
C GLY A 174 4.94 -26.14 8.47
N SER A 175 5.37 -26.97 9.43
CA SER A 175 4.57 -28.09 9.97
C SER A 175 3.23 -27.66 10.58
N ALA A 176 3.14 -26.42 11.08
CA ALA A 176 1.92 -25.82 11.61
C ALA A 176 1.03 -25.16 10.53
N GLY A 177 1.38 -25.27 9.25
CA GLY A 177 0.71 -24.63 8.13
C GLY A 177 1.25 -23.23 7.80
N ARG A 178 0.58 -22.57 6.85
CA ARG A 178 0.94 -21.24 6.35
C ARG A 178 0.59 -20.16 7.39
N LYS A 179 1.56 -19.30 7.72
CA LYS A 179 1.38 -18.16 8.63
C LYS A 179 1.99 -16.88 8.06
N ALA A 180 1.44 -15.72 8.41
CA ALA A 180 2.05 -14.44 8.07
C ALA A 180 3.35 -14.25 8.89
N MET A 181 4.39 -13.68 8.27
CA MET A 181 5.73 -13.51 8.83
C MET A 181 6.16 -12.03 8.80
N PRO A 182 7.04 -11.58 9.71
CA PRO A 182 7.46 -10.19 9.76
C PRO A 182 8.23 -9.84 8.50
N PHE A 183 7.85 -8.74 7.87
CA PHE A 183 8.52 -8.27 6.67
C PHE A 183 8.43 -6.76 6.53
N SER A 184 9.58 -6.17 6.25
CA SER A 184 9.72 -4.77 5.84
C SER A 184 10.29 -4.77 4.43
N ILE A 185 9.71 -3.95 3.55
CA ILE A 185 10.29 -3.68 2.23
C ILE A 185 11.69 -3.09 2.41
N GLY A 186 11.85 -2.16 3.36
CA GLY A 186 13.12 -1.54 3.71
C GLY A 186 12.94 -0.48 4.80
N THR A 187 13.85 0.48 4.89
CA THR A 187 13.62 1.69 5.70
C THR A 187 12.56 2.58 5.05
N TYR A 188 12.15 3.64 5.75
CA TYR A 188 11.19 4.62 5.20
C TYR A 188 11.77 5.33 3.97
N ALA A 189 13.07 5.59 4.00
CA ALA A 189 13.80 6.16 2.87
C ALA A 189 13.83 5.20 1.67
N ASP A 190 14.13 3.91 1.91
CA ASP A 190 14.17 2.92 0.84
C ASP A 190 12.79 2.73 0.19
N THR A 191 11.75 2.58 1.03
CA THR A 191 10.38 2.41 0.54
C THR A 191 9.90 3.65 -0.20
N THR A 192 10.28 4.85 0.25
CA THR A 192 9.97 6.10 -0.45
C THR A 192 10.68 6.18 -1.80
N ARG A 193 11.96 5.80 -1.87
CA ARG A 193 12.71 5.78 -3.13
C ARG A 193 12.03 4.88 -4.15
N LEU A 194 11.69 3.65 -3.74
CA LEU A 194 10.96 2.71 -4.60
C LEU A 194 9.61 3.25 -5.06
N LEU A 195 8.87 3.91 -4.16
CA LEU A 195 7.58 4.53 -4.48
C LEU A 195 7.73 5.65 -5.52
N LEU A 196 8.74 6.51 -5.36
CA LEU A 196 9.02 7.62 -6.26
C LEU A 196 9.56 7.15 -7.61
N ASP A 197 10.37 6.09 -7.66
CA ASP A 197 10.86 5.52 -8.92
C ASP A 197 9.70 4.97 -9.76
N ILE A 198 8.74 4.27 -9.11
CA ILE A 198 7.50 3.82 -9.76
C ILE A 198 6.68 5.01 -10.25
N ALA A 199 6.46 6.01 -9.38
CA ALA A 199 5.67 7.19 -9.73
C ALA A 199 6.26 7.95 -10.92
N ASN A 200 7.56 8.25 -10.87
CA ASN A 200 8.24 8.95 -11.94
C ASN A 200 8.25 8.15 -13.25
N SER A 201 8.47 6.83 -13.20
CA SER A 201 8.40 5.97 -14.38
C SER A 201 6.99 5.96 -14.99
N THR A 202 5.98 5.70 -14.17
CA THR A 202 4.58 5.60 -14.64
C THR A 202 4.03 6.93 -15.13
N MET A 203 4.29 8.05 -14.44
CA MET A 203 3.86 9.38 -14.90
C MET A 203 4.48 9.75 -16.25
N ARG A 204 5.74 9.38 -16.52
CA ARG A 204 6.37 9.60 -17.84
C ARG A 204 5.65 8.80 -18.93
N ASN A 205 5.32 7.54 -18.66
CA ASN A 205 4.64 6.68 -19.63
C ASN A 205 3.17 7.09 -19.86
N VAL A 206 2.50 7.59 -18.82
CA VAL A 206 1.14 8.15 -18.92
C VAL A 206 1.15 9.52 -19.60
N GLY A 207 2.27 10.26 -19.54
CA GLY A 207 2.40 11.60 -20.12
C GLY A 207 1.94 12.73 -19.20
N CYS A 208 1.93 12.49 -17.88
CA CYS A 208 1.53 13.45 -16.85
C CYS A 208 2.66 13.81 -15.88
N ALA A 209 3.92 13.47 -16.22
CA ALA A 209 5.06 13.74 -15.37
C ALA A 209 5.33 15.26 -15.26
N PRO A 210 5.67 15.75 -14.05
CA PRO A 210 6.19 17.10 -13.90
C PRO A 210 7.55 17.25 -14.60
N GLU A 211 7.92 18.49 -14.93
CA GLU A 211 9.21 18.83 -15.55
C GLU A 211 10.40 18.35 -14.70
N THR A 212 10.31 18.52 -13.38
CA THR A 212 11.28 17.99 -12.43
C THR A 212 10.71 16.73 -11.78
N PRO A 213 11.42 15.57 -11.87
CA PRO A 213 10.98 14.35 -11.22
C PRO A 213 10.76 14.54 -9.72
N LEU A 214 9.77 13.82 -9.18
CA LEU A 214 9.53 13.81 -7.74
C LEU A 214 10.75 13.22 -7.03
N SER A 215 11.19 13.89 -5.98
CA SER A 215 12.34 13.48 -5.19
C SER A 215 12.10 13.77 -3.71
N ASN A 216 12.91 13.16 -2.87
CA ASN A 216 12.86 13.31 -1.43
C ASN A 216 14.29 13.50 -0.90
N SER A 217 14.46 14.44 0.00
CA SER A 217 15.73 14.73 0.66
C SER A 217 15.58 15.08 2.14
N SER A 218 14.39 15.50 2.57
CA SER A 218 14.14 15.83 3.97
C SER A 218 13.94 14.58 4.83
N PRO A 219 14.32 14.62 6.12
CA PRO A 219 14.07 13.52 7.03
C PRO A 219 12.57 13.30 7.25
N PHE A 220 12.22 12.05 7.55
CA PHE A 220 10.86 11.70 7.94
C PHE A 220 10.57 12.19 9.36
N VAL A 221 9.38 12.75 9.56
CA VAL A 221 8.86 13.04 10.89
C VAL A 221 8.04 11.82 11.32
N THR A 222 8.66 10.94 12.10
CA THR A 222 7.97 9.86 12.78
C THR A 222 7.64 10.29 14.21
N ILE A 223 6.50 9.82 14.73
CA ILE A 223 6.28 9.87 16.17
C ILE A 223 7.13 8.76 16.77
N ALA A 224 7.91 9.06 17.80
CA ALA A 224 8.85 8.12 18.43
C ALA A 224 8.16 6.96 19.19
N GLU A 225 6.89 6.71 18.93
CA GLU A 225 6.05 5.79 19.71
C GLU A 225 5.82 4.51 18.93
N ASP A 226 6.60 3.49 19.25
CA ASP A 226 6.15 2.10 19.11
C ASP A 226 5.09 1.87 20.19
N SER A 227 3.85 2.36 19.98
CA SER A 227 2.78 2.20 20.95
C SER A 227 2.26 0.75 20.95
N GLU A 228 3.06 -0.17 21.49
CA GLU A 228 2.73 -1.60 21.58
C GLU A 228 1.61 -1.93 22.60
N SER A 229 1.11 -0.92 23.30
CA SER A 229 0.03 -1.00 24.29
C SER A 229 -1.13 -0.10 23.92
N LEU A 230 -2.35 -0.58 24.12
CA LEU A 230 -3.56 0.25 24.00
C LEU A 230 -3.49 1.45 24.94
N GLY A 231 -3.59 2.65 24.38
CA GLY A 231 -3.76 3.88 25.14
C GLY A 231 -5.19 4.00 25.65
N ASP A 232 -5.33 4.67 26.81
CA ASP A 232 -6.62 5.19 27.26
C ASP A 232 -6.47 6.72 27.47
N PRO A 233 -6.97 7.55 26.55
CA PRO A 233 -7.79 7.22 25.37
C PRO A 233 -6.99 6.71 24.16
N LEU A 234 -7.66 6.02 23.22
CA LEU A 234 -7.04 5.42 22.03
C LEU A 234 -6.32 6.49 21.19
N CYS A 235 -5.07 6.23 20.83
CA CYS A 235 -4.19 7.13 20.08
C CYS A 235 -4.12 8.55 20.68
N ARG A 236 -4.33 8.66 22.01
CA ARG A 236 -4.41 9.94 22.75
C ARG A 236 -5.49 10.89 22.22
N ILE A 237 -6.58 10.36 21.65
CA ILE A 237 -7.70 11.16 21.18
C ILE A 237 -8.80 11.15 22.25
N PRO A 238 -8.96 12.24 23.03
CA PRO A 238 -9.99 12.35 24.06
C PRO A 238 -11.35 11.76 23.65
N GLY A 239 -11.84 10.80 24.44
CA GLY A 239 -13.15 10.17 24.27
C GLY A 239 -13.22 9.06 23.21
N VAL A 240 -12.14 8.78 22.46
CA VAL A 240 -12.08 7.63 21.55
C VAL A 240 -11.71 6.39 22.34
N ARG A 241 -12.67 5.47 22.51
CA ARG A 241 -12.55 4.25 23.31
C ARG A 241 -13.42 3.15 22.70
N PHE A 242 -12.95 1.92 22.80
CA PHE A 242 -13.72 0.72 22.45
C PHE A 242 -13.78 -0.24 23.63
N ASP A 243 -14.93 -0.84 23.84
CA ASP A 243 -15.04 -2.01 24.72
C ASP A 243 -14.69 -3.25 23.88
N LEU A 244 -13.51 -3.82 24.14
CA LEU A 244 -12.95 -4.92 23.37
C LEU A 244 -13.16 -6.28 24.06
N GLY A 245 -14.01 -6.35 25.09
CA GLY A 245 -14.26 -7.57 25.86
C GLY A 245 -13.15 -7.91 26.88
N ASP A 246 -13.44 -8.91 27.72
CA ASP A 246 -12.79 -9.16 29.02
C ASP A 246 -11.25 -9.35 29.01
N ARG A 247 -10.60 -8.67 29.97
CA ARG A 247 -9.24 -8.70 30.58
C ARG A 247 -7.95 -9.06 29.79
N ASP A 248 -8.03 -9.57 28.58
CA ASP A 248 -6.85 -9.93 27.75
C ASP A 248 -6.82 -9.16 26.42
N SER A 249 -7.68 -8.14 26.27
CA SER A 249 -7.78 -7.28 25.09
C SER A 249 -6.51 -6.45 24.84
N THR A 250 -5.77 -6.07 25.87
CA THR A 250 -4.42 -5.47 25.71
C THR A 250 -3.41 -6.46 25.13
N VAL A 251 -3.63 -7.77 25.29
CA VAL A 251 -2.78 -8.81 24.71
C VAL A 251 -3.11 -9.05 23.23
N ARG A 252 -4.33 -8.70 22.79
CA ARG A 252 -4.85 -8.98 21.45
C ARG A 252 -5.03 -7.77 20.55
N TYR A 253 -4.82 -6.56 21.05
CA TYR A 253 -4.90 -5.35 20.24
C TYR A 253 -3.74 -4.40 20.52
N GLN A 254 -3.40 -3.61 19.51
CA GLN A 254 -2.40 -2.56 19.56
C GLN A 254 -2.95 -1.30 18.90
N GLU A 255 -2.59 -0.14 19.44
CA GLU A 255 -2.80 1.12 18.76
C GLU A 255 -1.57 1.48 17.93
N GLN A 256 -1.78 2.17 16.82
CA GLN A 256 -0.73 2.66 15.95
C GLN A 256 -1.05 4.12 15.68
N VAL A 257 -0.15 5.01 16.09
CA VAL A 257 -0.31 6.46 15.96
C VAL A 257 0.61 6.96 14.86
N GLY A 258 0.02 7.44 13.77
CA GLY A 258 0.79 7.97 12.65
C GLY A 258 1.01 9.46 12.81
N ALA A 259 0.81 10.24 11.74
CA ALA A 259 0.94 11.69 11.84
C ALA A 259 -0.01 12.25 12.92
N VAL A 260 0.43 13.27 13.66
CA VAL A 260 -0.44 14.09 14.52
C VAL A 260 -0.08 15.55 14.28
N THR A 261 -0.65 16.12 13.23
CA THR A 261 -0.42 17.51 12.79
C THR A 261 -1.75 18.25 12.61
N ASP A 262 -1.68 19.53 12.23
CA ASP A 262 -2.86 20.33 11.86
C ASP A 262 -3.42 19.98 10.48
N ARG A 263 -2.69 19.17 9.68
CA ARG A 263 -3.07 18.82 8.30
C ARG A 263 -3.35 17.35 8.08
N LEU A 264 -2.86 16.51 8.98
CA LEU A 264 -3.02 15.07 8.90
C LEU A 264 -2.97 14.48 10.30
N GLN A 265 -3.93 13.62 10.60
CA GLN A 265 -3.85 12.69 11.71
C GLN A 265 -4.29 11.29 11.30
N THR A 266 -3.52 10.27 11.66
CA THR A 266 -3.90 8.86 11.45
C THR A 266 -3.80 8.07 12.75
N CYS A 267 -4.76 7.18 12.97
CA CYS A 267 -4.82 6.31 14.13
C CYS A 267 -5.44 4.99 13.72
N SER A 268 -4.75 3.89 14.00
CA SER A 268 -5.26 2.54 13.75
C SER A 268 -5.32 1.75 15.04
N LEU A 269 -6.40 1.00 15.24
CA LEU A 269 -6.47 -0.10 16.19
C LEU A 269 -6.33 -1.38 15.38
N VAL A 270 -5.26 -2.13 15.62
CA VAL A 270 -5.00 -3.40 14.94
C VAL A 270 -5.21 -4.55 15.92
N TRP A 271 -5.74 -5.67 15.42
CA TRP A 271 -5.64 -6.93 16.15
C TRP A 271 -4.17 -7.32 16.18
N ARG A 272 -3.60 -7.58 17.38
CA ARG A 272 -2.22 -8.01 17.53
C ARG A 272 -1.98 -9.18 16.59
N PRO A 273 -1.14 -9.00 15.58
CA PRO A 273 -0.84 -10.07 14.67
C PRO A 273 -0.17 -11.22 15.46
N THR A 274 -0.31 -12.46 14.99
CA THR A 274 0.68 -13.51 15.30
C THR A 274 2.08 -12.92 15.15
N PRO A 275 3.08 -13.31 15.96
CA PRO A 275 4.44 -12.77 15.85
C PRO A 275 4.88 -12.69 14.38
N GLY A 276 4.92 -11.46 13.84
CA GLY A 276 5.28 -11.19 12.45
C GLY A 276 4.20 -10.86 11.42
N GLY A 277 2.91 -11.10 11.65
CA GLY A 277 1.91 -10.50 10.75
C GLY A 277 1.87 -8.97 10.93
N GLU A 278 1.30 -8.23 9.98
CA GLU A 278 0.64 -6.97 10.34
C GLU A 278 -0.86 -7.24 10.40
N GLY A 279 -1.48 -6.91 11.53
CA GLY A 279 -2.92 -7.05 11.67
C GLY A 279 -3.63 -6.03 10.79
N GLU A 280 -4.63 -6.47 10.01
CA GLU A 280 -5.52 -5.52 9.35
C GLU A 280 -6.26 -4.69 10.42
N PRO A 281 -6.37 -3.36 10.24
CA PRO A 281 -6.98 -2.49 11.24
C PRO A 281 -8.44 -2.86 11.46
N VAL A 282 -8.81 -3.01 12.74
CA VAL A 282 -10.20 -3.18 13.19
C VAL A 282 -10.85 -1.83 13.46
N ALA A 283 -10.07 -0.78 13.68
CA ALA A 283 -10.53 0.61 13.60
C ALA A 283 -9.47 1.47 12.91
N GLN A 284 -9.93 2.41 12.09
CA GLN A 284 -9.10 3.40 11.42
C GLN A 284 -9.75 4.77 11.57
N TYR A 285 -9.00 5.76 12.05
CA TYR A 285 -9.38 7.15 12.06
C TYR A 285 -8.40 7.99 11.24
N VAL A 286 -8.93 8.93 10.47
CA VAL A 286 -8.14 9.83 9.63
C VAL A 286 -8.73 11.23 9.72
N MET A 287 -7.88 12.23 9.94
CA MET A 287 -8.18 13.62 9.65
C MET A 287 -7.21 14.08 8.58
N THR A 288 -7.69 14.76 7.55
CA THR A 288 -6.82 15.41 6.56
C THR A 288 -7.42 16.70 6.04
N SER A 289 -6.57 17.70 5.81
CA SER A 289 -6.95 18.99 5.22
C SER A 289 -6.12 19.35 3.97
N SER A 290 -5.29 18.42 3.47
CA SER A 290 -4.61 18.60 2.19
C SER A 290 -5.61 18.37 1.04
N PRO A 291 -5.80 19.32 0.09
CA PRO A 291 -6.80 19.19 -0.96
C PRO A 291 -6.73 17.86 -1.72
N ARG A 292 -5.53 17.47 -2.18
CA ARG A 292 -5.32 16.20 -2.91
C ARG A 292 -5.61 14.97 -2.04
N MET A 293 -5.34 15.04 -0.73
CA MET A 293 -5.62 13.95 0.20
C MET A 293 -7.12 13.87 0.55
N THR A 294 -7.81 15.00 0.67
CA THR A 294 -9.26 15.05 0.90
C THR A 294 -10.07 14.50 -0.27
N ALA A 295 -9.55 14.65 -1.50
CA ALA A 295 -10.15 14.11 -2.71
C ALA A 295 -10.22 12.57 -2.72
N LEU A 296 -9.37 11.88 -1.95
CA LEU A 296 -9.41 10.41 -1.84
C LEU A 296 -10.69 9.87 -1.20
N PHE A 297 -11.40 10.72 -0.46
CA PHE A 297 -12.68 10.42 0.18
C PHE A 297 -13.89 10.81 -0.69
N GLY A 298 -13.66 11.31 -1.91
CA GLY A 298 -14.72 11.66 -2.85
C GLY A 298 -15.60 10.45 -3.21
N GLY A 299 -16.92 10.68 -3.27
CA GLY A 299 -17.91 9.65 -3.62
C GLY A 299 -18.27 8.67 -2.50
N LEU A 300 -17.63 8.76 -1.33
CA LEU A 300 -18.08 8.05 -0.13
C LEU A 300 -19.31 8.74 0.49
N PRO A 301 -20.22 7.98 1.12
CA PRO A 301 -21.41 8.56 1.72
C PRO A 301 -21.07 9.32 3.01
N GLU A 302 -21.60 10.55 3.13
CA GLU A 302 -21.34 11.43 4.28
C GLU A 302 -22.34 11.26 5.43
N GLY A 303 -21.86 11.60 6.63
CA GLY A 303 -22.59 11.61 7.89
C GLY A 303 -21.97 10.68 8.94
N GLU A 304 -22.26 10.95 10.21
CA GLU A 304 -21.73 10.18 11.35
C GLU A 304 -21.99 8.67 11.25
N ARG A 305 -23.14 8.29 10.68
CA ARG A 305 -23.49 6.87 10.49
C ARG A 305 -22.55 6.13 9.53
N HIS A 306 -21.91 6.88 8.63
CA HIS A 306 -21.01 6.39 7.60
C HIS A 306 -19.54 6.67 7.95
N GLY A 307 -19.29 7.31 9.10
CA GLY A 307 -17.94 7.62 9.55
C GLY A 307 -17.21 8.60 8.65
N LEU A 308 -17.93 9.53 8.00
CA LEU A 308 -17.31 10.55 7.15
C LEU A 308 -17.98 11.91 7.39
N VAL A 309 -17.20 12.93 7.73
CA VAL A 309 -17.66 14.32 7.90
C VAL A 309 -16.67 15.25 7.22
N ARG A 310 -17.19 16.24 6.48
CA ARG A 310 -16.42 17.38 5.99
C ARG A 310 -16.73 18.61 6.83
N ALA A 311 -15.71 19.39 7.15
CA ALA A 311 -15.86 20.65 7.86
C ALA A 311 -14.79 21.65 7.40
N THR A 312 -15.03 22.94 7.67
CA THR A 312 -14.02 23.98 7.47
C THR A 312 -13.31 24.30 8.78
N CYS A 313 -12.00 24.08 8.81
CA CYS A 313 -11.18 24.24 10.01
C CYS A 313 -10.02 25.17 9.73
N ASP A 314 -10.01 26.30 10.45
CA ASP A 314 -9.08 27.42 10.20
C ASP A 314 -9.01 27.79 8.71
N GLY A 315 -10.19 27.88 8.06
CA GLY A 315 -10.32 28.22 6.64
C GLY A 315 -10.01 27.09 5.65
N ARG A 316 -9.63 25.89 6.10
CA ARG A 316 -9.29 24.74 5.25
C ARG A 316 -10.42 23.73 5.20
N GLU A 317 -10.74 23.21 4.02
CA GLU A 317 -11.59 22.01 3.93
C GLU A 317 -10.87 20.85 4.61
N THR A 318 -11.56 20.19 5.53
CA THR A 318 -11.03 19.09 6.32
C THR A 318 -12.00 17.92 6.28
N VAL A 319 -11.46 16.73 5.98
CA VAL A 319 -12.17 15.46 6.08
C VAL A 319 -11.83 14.79 7.40
N PHE A 320 -12.86 14.34 8.10
CA PHE A 320 -12.76 13.39 9.20
C PHE A 320 -13.37 12.07 8.77
N TYR A 321 -12.60 11.00 8.90
CA TYR A 321 -12.99 9.66 8.52
C TYR A 321 -12.75 8.69 9.67
N GLY A 322 -13.68 7.77 9.87
CA GLY A 322 -13.65 6.71 10.86
C GLY A 322 -14.26 5.44 10.26
N HIS A 323 -13.50 4.35 10.26
CA HIS A 323 -13.99 3.03 9.84
C HIS A 323 -13.71 2.03 10.93
N VAL A 324 -14.73 1.31 11.38
CA VAL A 324 -14.61 0.32 12.46
C VAL A 324 -15.27 -0.97 11.99
N GLN A 325 -14.58 -2.09 12.20
CA GLN A 325 -15.00 -3.41 11.75
C GLN A 325 -14.64 -4.50 12.77
N GLY A 326 -15.11 -5.72 12.50
CA GLY A 326 -14.86 -6.87 13.36
C GLY A 326 -15.43 -6.70 14.78
N ALA A 327 -14.71 -7.20 15.77
CA ALA A 327 -15.17 -7.19 17.16
C ALA A 327 -15.37 -5.76 17.73
N ALA A 328 -14.65 -4.76 17.22
CA ALA A 328 -14.82 -3.36 17.63
C ALA A 328 -16.11 -2.73 17.10
N ALA A 329 -16.77 -3.35 16.11
CA ALA A 329 -17.98 -2.84 15.48
C ALA A 329 -19.29 -3.42 16.05
N VAL A 330 -19.22 -4.26 17.10
CA VAL A 330 -20.40 -4.94 17.67
C VAL A 330 -21.39 -3.94 18.29
N ASP A 331 -20.92 -2.93 19.01
CA ASP A 331 -21.76 -1.84 19.51
C ASP A 331 -21.73 -0.63 18.56
N LEU A 332 -22.71 -0.56 17.66
CA LEU A 332 -22.87 0.57 16.72
C LEU A 332 -23.04 1.92 17.41
N ALA A 333 -23.61 1.96 18.62
CA ALA A 333 -23.74 3.21 19.37
C ALA A 333 -22.39 3.65 19.94
N ALA A 334 -21.54 2.72 20.38
CA ALA A 334 -20.16 3.01 20.75
C ALA A 334 -19.34 3.50 19.56
N VAL A 335 -19.44 2.84 18.39
CA VAL A 335 -18.76 3.29 17.16
C VAL A 335 -19.13 4.74 16.81
N LYS A 336 -20.43 5.06 16.81
CA LYS A 336 -20.90 6.43 16.56
C LYS A 336 -20.42 7.43 17.60
N ARG A 337 -20.47 7.07 18.90
CA ARG A 337 -19.92 7.91 19.98
C ARG A 337 -18.42 8.17 19.78
N SER A 338 -17.66 7.12 19.47
CA SER A 338 -16.22 7.20 19.24
C SER A 338 -15.88 8.09 18.05
N PHE A 339 -16.58 7.95 16.92
CA PHE A 339 -16.39 8.81 15.76
C PHE A 339 -16.73 10.28 16.05
N ARG A 340 -17.81 10.57 16.78
CA ARG A 340 -18.12 11.95 17.21
C ARG A 340 -17.04 12.53 18.11
N ASN A 341 -16.55 11.75 19.06
CA ASN A 341 -15.48 12.18 19.96
C ASN A 341 -14.18 12.45 19.19
N PHE A 342 -13.87 11.63 18.18
CA PHE A 342 -12.77 11.88 17.24
C PHE A 342 -12.93 13.22 16.51
N VAL A 343 -14.08 13.45 15.86
CA VAL A 343 -14.37 14.70 15.13
C VAL A 343 -14.30 15.90 16.06
N ALA A 344 -14.91 15.84 17.25
CA ALA A 344 -14.91 16.93 18.21
C ALA A 344 -13.51 17.21 18.76
N SER A 345 -12.79 16.19 19.19
CA SER A 345 -11.46 16.34 19.79
C SER A 345 -10.45 16.88 18.78
N VAL A 346 -10.36 16.26 17.61
CA VAL A 346 -9.41 16.69 16.58
C VAL A 346 -9.85 18.03 16.00
N GLY A 347 -11.15 18.23 15.78
CA GLY A 347 -11.69 19.46 15.25
C GLY A 347 -11.45 20.67 16.14
N ASN A 348 -11.62 20.52 17.46
CA ASN A 348 -11.27 21.58 18.42
C ASN A 348 -9.78 21.93 18.37
N ARG A 349 -8.90 20.92 18.27
CA ARG A 349 -7.45 21.14 18.18
C ARG A 349 -7.06 21.96 16.96
N ILE A 350 -7.67 21.68 15.80
CA ILE A 350 -7.29 22.29 14.51
C ILE A 350 -8.16 23.52 14.14
N GLY A 351 -9.01 24.00 15.05
CA GLY A 351 -9.80 25.22 14.85
C GLY A 351 -11.00 25.07 13.92
N CYS A 352 -11.71 23.94 13.97
CA CYS A 352 -12.97 23.78 13.24
C CYS A 352 -14.04 24.73 13.75
N ARG A 353 -14.72 25.42 12.83
CA ARG A 353 -15.97 26.10 13.17
C ARG A 353 -17.03 25.00 13.34
N THR A 354 -17.51 24.84 14.57
CA THR A 354 -18.82 24.21 14.79
C THR A 354 -19.84 25.18 14.22
N GLU A 355 -20.25 24.98 12.96
CA GLU A 355 -21.40 25.71 12.45
C GLU A 355 -22.59 25.36 13.32
N GLY A 356 -22.94 26.29 14.19
CA GLY A 356 -24.03 26.15 15.13
C GLY A 356 -25.33 25.88 14.38
N LYS A 357 -25.89 24.70 14.58
CA LYS A 357 -27.34 24.57 14.72
C LYS A 357 -27.62 24.26 16.18
N ALA A 358 -27.97 25.32 16.90
CA ALA A 358 -28.70 25.24 18.16
C ALA A 358 -30.08 24.60 17.94
#